data_AF-A0AAU3IU33-F1
#
_entry.id   AF-A0AAU3IU33-F1
#
_cell.length_a   1.000
_cell.length_b   1.000
_cell.length_c   1.000
_cell.angle_alpha   90.00
_cell.angle_beta   90.00
_cell.angle_gamma   90.00
#
_symmetry.space_group_name_H-M   'P 1'
#
loop_
_entity.id
_entity.type
_entity.pdbx_description
1 polymer ?
#
loop_
_entity_poly.entity_id
_entity_poly.type
_entity_poly.pdbx_seq_one_letter_code
_entity_poly.pdbx_strand_id
1 'polypeptide(L)'
;MVRSWHEADPQARPVEEAVRHTLHYMRHLEESRRGHEGLVVRYERLVDDTEGELRRVCAWLGVEYEPEMIRYGDKDHGEFVKGIGDWRDKIRSGRVQRGRPLPAPEEVAEPLREIAEAWGYL
;
A
#
# COMPACT_ATOMS: atom_id res chain seq x y z
N MET A 1 -7.58 -1.69 2.65
CA MET A 1 -7.16 -2.96 3.30
C MET A 1 -8.33 -3.89 3.56
N VAL A 2 -9.43 -3.44 4.19
CA VAL A 2 -10.66 -4.25 4.43
C VAL A 2 -11.13 -5.04 3.21
N ARG A 3 -11.39 -4.34 2.08
CA ARG A 3 -11.87 -4.98 0.84
C ARG A 3 -10.91 -6.06 0.34
N SER A 4 -9.61 -5.79 0.32
CA SER A 4 -8.59 -6.76 -0.14
C SER A 4 -8.45 -7.97 0.79
N TRP A 5 -8.63 -7.80 2.10
CA TRP A 5 -8.52 -8.90 3.06
C TRP A 5 -9.76 -9.79 3.04
N HIS A 6 -10.95 -9.19 2.93
CA HIS A 6 -12.22 -9.89 2.72
C HIS A 6 -12.26 -10.63 1.38
N GLU A 7 -11.86 -9.98 0.27
CA GLU A 7 -11.81 -10.59 -1.08
C GLU A 7 -10.89 -11.82 -1.16
N ALA A 8 -9.93 -11.96 -0.24
CA ALA A 8 -9.00 -13.09 -0.23
C ALA A 8 -9.62 -14.40 0.29
N ASP A 9 -10.63 -14.33 1.19
CA ASP A 9 -11.42 -15.49 1.64
C ASP A 9 -12.75 -15.00 2.28
N PRO A 10 -13.78 -14.69 1.49
CA PRO A 10 -14.98 -14.02 1.98
C PRO A 10 -15.75 -14.80 3.06
N GLN A 11 -15.67 -16.14 3.07
CA GLN A 11 -16.38 -16.98 4.02
C GLN A 11 -15.66 -17.10 5.37
N ALA A 12 -14.32 -17.21 5.36
CA ALA A 12 -13.54 -17.24 6.59
C ALA A 12 -13.25 -15.85 7.16
N ARG A 13 -13.58 -14.77 6.43
CA ARG A 13 -13.18 -13.39 6.76
C ARG A 13 -14.35 -12.41 6.64
N PRO A 14 -15.31 -12.42 7.58
CA PRO A 14 -16.42 -11.48 7.59
C PRO A 14 -15.95 -10.02 7.58
N VAL A 15 -16.77 -9.11 7.02
CA VAL A 15 -16.41 -7.69 6.84
C VAL A 15 -16.15 -7.01 8.18
N GLU A 16 -16.92 -7.32 9.22
CA GLU A 16 -16.77 -6.76 10.56
C GLU A 16 -15.43 -7.15 11.19
N GLU A 17 -15.02 -8.41 11.00
CA GLU A 17 -13.72 -8.89 11.44
C GLU A 17 -12.59 -8.28 10.61
N ALA A 18 -12.80 -8.10 9.31
CA ALA A 18 -11.86 -7.41 8.43
C ALA A 18 -11.61 -5.97 8.86
N VAL A 19 -12.67 -5.25 9.27
CA VAL A 19 -12.60 -3.88 9.80
C VAL A 19 -11.81 -3.87 11.11
N ARG A 20 -12.15 -4.74 12.07
CA ARG A 20 -11.46 -4.83 13.37
C ARG A 20 -9.97 -5.14 13.19
N HIS A 21 -9.64 -6.14 12.38
CA HIS A 21 -8.26 -6.53 12.11
C HIS A 21 -7.49 -5.41 11.40
N THR A 22 -8.12 -4.75 10.41
CA THR A 22 -7.54 -3.59 9.72
C THR A 22 -7.24 -2.45 10.69
N LEU A 23 -8.19 -2.09 11.55
CA LEU A 23 -8.02 -1.01 12.52
C LEU A 23 -6.87 -1.30 13.49
N HIS A 24 -6.77 -2.54 13.98
CA HIS A 24 -5.67 -2.96 14.85
C HIS A 24 -4.30 -2.73 14.20
N TYR A 25 -4.13 -3.15 12.95
CA TYR A 25 -2.89 -2.93 12.19
C TYR A 25 -2.63 -1.43 11.95
N MET A 26 -3.65 -0.66 11.57
CA MET A 26 -3.51 0.77 11.32
C MET A 26 -3.10 1.56 12.56
N ARG A 27 -3.58 1.17 13.75
CA ARG A 27 -3.17 1.79 15.02
C ARG A 27 -1.67 1.63 15.28
N HIS A 28 -1.13 0.43 15.08
CA HIS A 28 0.31 0.21 15.21
C HIS A 28 1.12 0.96 14.16
N LEU A 29 0.61 1.09 12.94
CA LEU A 29 1.27 1.90 11.92
C LEU A 29 1.28 3.39 12.31
N GLU A 30 0.20 3.91 12.90
CA GLU A 30 0.13 5.30 13.36
C GLU A 30 1.02 5.57 14.57
N GLU A 31 1.07 4.63 15.53
CA GLU A 31 2.01 4.69 16.66
C GLU A 31 3.45 4.73 16.15
N SER A 32 3.80 3.84 15.19
CA SER A 32 5.12 3.81 14.57
C SER A 32 5.43 5.12 13.82
N ARG A 33 4.48 5.62 13.03
CA ARG A 33 4.61 6.88 12.28
C ARG A 33 4.84 8.08 13.22
N ARG A 34 4.23 8.11 14.40
CA ARG A 34 4.43 9.18 15.39
C ARG A 34 5.71 9.02 16.20
N GLY A 35 6.14 7.77 16.44
CA GLY A 35 7.27 7.44 17.30
C GLY A 35 8.63 7.38 16.60
N HIS A 36 8.65 7.33 15.26
CA HIS A 36 9.89 7.18 14.49
C HIS A 36 10.02 8.26 13.42
N GLU A 37 11.23 8.79 13.29
CA GLU A 37 11.61 9.54 12.10
C GLU A 37 11.68 8.59 10.91
N GLY A 38 11.12 9.01 9.77
CA GLY A 38 11.08 8.19 8.58
C GLY A 38 10.45 8.92 7.41
N LEU A 39 10.64 8.35 6.22
CA LEU A 39 9.97 8.83 5.02
C LEU A 39 8.56 8.23 4.92
N VAL A 40 7.55 9.09 4.91
CA VAL A 40 6.18 8.68 4.58
C VAL A 40 6.01 8.62 3.06
N VAL A 41 5.58 7.48 2.55
CA VAL A 41 5.24 7.28 1.13
C VAL A 41 3.75 6.98 1.03
N ARG A 42 3.02 7.78 0.25
CA ARG A 42 1.61 7.53 -0.05
C ARG A 42 1.50 6.64 -1.28
N TYR A 43 0.72 5.58 -1.18
CA TYR A 43 0.55 4.61 -2.26
C TYR A 43 0.04 5.29 -3.55
N GLU A 44 -0.92 6.20 -3.42
CA GLU A 44 -1.55 6.92 -4.52
C GLU A 44 -0.53 7.76 -5.28
N ARG A 45 0.34 8.46 -4.54
CA ARG A 45 1.41 9.25 -5.14
C ARG A 45 2.45 8.37 -5.82
N LEU A 46 2.78 7.23 -5.22
CA LEU A 46 3.73 6.27 -5.78
C LEU A 46 3.27 5.67 -7.11
N VAL A 47 1.97 5.44 -7.27
CA VAL A 47 1.43 4.87 -8.52
C VAL A 47 1.03 5.91 -9.56
N ASP A 48 0.91 7.18 -9.18
CA ASP A 48 0.58 8.29 -10.09
C ASP A 48 1.86 9.01 -10.59
N ASP A 49 2.85 9.19 -9.71
CA ASP A 49 4.18 9.74 -10.01
C ASP A 49 5.29 8.83 -9.47
N THR A 50 5.42 7.64 -10.09
CA THR A 50 6.39 6.63 -9.64
C THR A 50 7.82 7.12 -9.66
N GLU A 51 8.24 7.82 -10.72
CA GLU A 51 9.61 8.33 -10.82
C GLU A 51 9.88 9.39 -9.73
N GLY A 52 8.99 10.36 -9.54
CA GLY A 52 9.17 11.40 -8.53
C GLY A 52 9.23 10.83 -7.11
N GLU A 53 8.37 9.86 -6.79
CA GLU A 53 8.39 9.20 -5.48
C GLU A 53 9.67 8.39 -5.27
N LEU A 54 10.10 7.60 -6.25
CA LEU A 54 11.34 6.82 -6.13
C LEU A 54 12.57 7.71 -5.98
N ARG A 55 12.64 8.83 -6.72
CA ARG A 55 13.71 9.83 -6.53
C ARG A 55 13.73 10.37 -5.10
N ARG A 56 12.56 10.68 -4.52
CA ARG A 56 12.47 11.13 -3.13
C ARG A 56 12.92 10.06 -2.14
N VAL A 57 12.56 8.80 -2.40
CA VAL A 57 12.99 7.65 -1.58
C VAL A 57 14.51 7.48 -1.67
N CYS A 58 15.09 7.47 -2.87
CA CYS A 58 16.54 7.40 -3.10
C CYS A 58 17.28 8.51 -2.37
N ALA A 59 16.82 9.76 -2.50
CA ALA A 59 17.39 10.91 -1.83
C ALA A 59 17.36 10.78 -0.29
N TRP A 60 16.25 10.27 0.26
CA TRP A 60 16.14 10.01 1.71
C TRP A 60 17.09 8.90 2.17
N LEU A 61 17.27 7.85 1.37
CA LEU A 61 18.19 6.74 1.64
C LEU A 61 19.67 7.10 1.40
N GLY A 62 19.97 8.24 0.76
CA GLY A 62 21.33 8.62 0.37
C GLY A 62 21.91 7.80 -0.77
N VAL A 63 21.04 7.25 -1.65
CA VAL A 63 21.45 6.49 -2.84
C VAL A 63 21.04 7.22 -4.11
N GLU A 64 21.76 6.97 -5.20
CA GLU A 64 21.43 7.53 -6.51
C GLU A 64 20.17 6.86 -7.10
N TYR A 65 19.40 7.64 -7.85
CA TYR A 65 18.26 7.11 -8.60
C TYR A 65 18.71 6.56 -9.96
N GLU A 66 18.28 5.34 -10.28
CA GLU A 66 18.49 4.72 -11.59
C GLU A 66 17.16 4.69 -12.38
N PRO A 67 17.09 5.22 -13.62
CA PRO A 67 15.88 5.18 -14.45
C PRO A 67 15.31 3.78 -14.68
N GLU A 68 16.13 2.74 -14.57
CA GLU A 68 15.74 1.34 -14.69
C GLU A 68 14.92 0.84 -13.49
N MET A 69 14.93 1.55 -12.35
CA MET A 69 14.16 1.16 -11.14
C MET A 69 12.65 1.07 -11.41
N ILE A 70 12.11 1.86 -12.35
CA ILE A 70 10.68 1.82 -12.72
C ILE A 70 10.35 0.65 -13.66
N ARG A 71 11.36 -0.03 -14.21
CA ARG A 71 11.24 -1.22 -15.07
C ARG A 71 11.67 -2.46 -14.30
N TYR A 72 11.06 -2.68 -13.13
CA TYR A 72 11.46 -3.78 -12.26
C TYR A 72 11.33 -5.14 -12.96
N GLY A 73 10.40 -5.32 -13.90
CA GLY A 73 10.26 -6.59 -14.63
C GLY A 73 11.44 -6.99 -15.52
N ASP A 74 12.32 -6.04 -15.85
CA ASP A 74 13.54 -6.32 -16.62
C ASP A 74 14.66 -6.90 -15.73
N LYS A 75 14.42 -7.03 -14.42
CA LYS A 75 15.38 -7.52 -13.43
C LYS A 75 14.96 -8.90 -12.93
N ASP A 76 15.94 -9.71 -12.54
CA ASP A 76 15.70 -11.00 -11.88
C ASP A 76 15.36 -10.77 -10.40
N HIS A 77 14.15 -11.18 -9.99
CA HIS A 77 13.65 -11.10 -8.62
C HIS A 77 13.43 -12.48 -7.99
N GLY A 78 13.87 -13.56 -8.65
CA GLY A 78 13.50 -14.92 -8.30
C GLY A 78 12.03 -15.26 -8.59
N GLU A 79 11.56 -16.38 -8.04
CA GLU A 79 10.18 -16.84 -8.25
C GLU A 79 9.17 -16.09 -7.38
N PHE A 80 8.05 -15.64 -7.98
CA PHE A 80 6.90 -15.13 -7.23
C PHE A 80 6.18 -16.28 -6.52
N VAL A 81 6.47 -16.44 -5.23
CA VAL A 81 5.88 -17.51 -4.40
C VAL A 81 4.47 -17.13 -3.95
N LYS A 82 3.51 -18.03 -4.19
CA LYS A 82 2.12 -17.87 -3.74
C LYS A 82 2.05 -17.73 -2.21
N GLY A 83 1.37 -16.70 -1.73
CA GLY A 83 1.15 -16.46 -0.30
C GLY A 83 1.87 -15.23 0.28
N ILE A 84 2.81 -14.64 -0.46
CA ILE A 84 3.49 -13.39 -0.07
C ILE A 84 3.23 -12.33 -1.16
N GLY A 85 2.58 -11.23 -0.78
CA GLY A 85 2.35 -10.10 -1.67
C GLY A 85 1.41 -10.39 -2.85
N ASP A 86 1.58 -9.63 -3.93
CA ASP A 86 0.87 -9.86 -5.19
C ASP A 86 1.60 -10.94 -6.00
N TRP A 87 0.92 -12.03 -6.33
CA TRP A 87 1.44 -13.12 -7.18
C TRP A 87 0.66 -13.23 -8.50
N ARG A 88 -0.18 -12.24 -8.81
CA ARG A 88 -1.08 -12.24 -9.98
C ARG A 88 -0.42 -11.52 -11.17
N ASP A 89 -1.15 -11.41 -12.27
CA ASP A 89 -0.65 -10.79 -13.51
C ASP A 89 -0.16 -9.35 -13.31
N LYS A 90 -0.65 -8.65 -12.27
CA LYS A 90 -0.27 -7.29 -11.96
C LYS A 90 1.23 -7.16 -11.59
N ILE A 91 1.76 -8.04 -10.73
CA ILE A 91 3.21 -8.05 -10.43
C ILE A 91 4.03 -8.52 -11.64
N ARG A 92 3.47 -9.45 -12.44
CA ARG A 92 4.12 -9.98 -13.65
C ARG A 92 4.22 -8.97 -14.78
N SER A 93 3.48 -7.86 -14.72
CA SER A 93 3.55 -6.79 -15.71
C SER A 93 4.92 -6.10 -15.77
N GLY A 94 5.73 -6.23 -14.71
CA GLY A 94 7.07 -5.64 -14.68
C GLY A 94 7.11 -4.12 -14.54
N ARG A 95 5.94 -3.50 -14.35
CA ARG A 95 5.75 -2.05 -14.24
C ARG A 95 4.76 -1.72 -13.14
N VAL A 96 4.87 -0.50 -12.60
CA VAL A 96 3.89 0.01 -11.65
C VAL A 96 2.57 0.24 -12.40
N GLN A 97 1.49 -0.23 -11.82
CA GLN A 97 0.15 -0.14 -12.38
C GLN A 97 -0.68 0.83 -11.56
N ARG A 98 -1.57 1.57 -12.22
CA ARG A 98 -2.44 2.55 -11.58
C ARG A 98 -3.21 1.91 -10.41
N GLY A 99 -3.32 2.65 -9.31
CA GLY A 99 -4.10 2.27 -8.15
C GLY A 99 -5.60 2.19 -8.48
N ARG A 100 -6.35 1.45 -7.64
CA ARG A 100 -7.81 1.56 -7.62
C ARG A 100 -8.18 2.95 -7.08
N PRO A 101 -9.31 3.55 -7.52
CA PRO A 101 -9.78 4.79 -6.91
C PRO A 101 -10.05 4.60 -5.42
N LEU A 102 -9.89 5.67 -4.66
CA LEU A 102 -10.28 5.70 -3.25
C LEU A 102 -11.80 5.49 -3.13
N PRO A 103 -12.27 4.82 -2.06
CA PRO A 103 -13.70 4.73 -1.77
C PRO A 103 -14.26 6.13 -1.46
N ALA A 104 -15.57 6.31 -1.66
CA ALA A 104 -16.26 7.50 -1.18
C ALA A 104 -16.24 7.54 0.36
N PRO A 105 -16.29 8.73 0.98
CA PRO A 105 -16.29 8.88 2.45
C PRO A 105 -17.36 8.03 3.15
N GLU A 106 -18.55 7.90 2.55
CA GLU A 106 -19.68 7.15 3.10
C GLU A 106 -19.45 5.63 3.06
N GLU A 107 -18.58 5.16 2.16
CA GLU A 107 -18.17 3.75 2.06
C GLU A 107 -17.10 3.38 3.10
N VAL A 108 -16.50 4.35 3.80
CA VAL A 108 -15.55 4.08 4.88
C VAL A 108 -16.31 3.68 6.14
N ALA A 109 -16.07 2.43 6.55
CA ALA A 109 -16.62 1.87 7.79
C ALA A 109 -16.34 2.79 8.97
N GLU A 110 -17.36 3.06 9.78
CA GLU A 110 -17.30 4.01 10.90
C GLU A 110 -16.06 3.81 11.82
N PRO A 111 -15.67 2.58 12.22
CA PRO A 111 -14.50 2.37 13.07
C PRO A 111 -13.16 2.81 12.45
N LEU A 112 -13.11 3.03 11.13
CA LEU A 112 -11.90 3.43 10.40
C LEU A 112 -11.83 4.93 10.10
N ARG A 113 -12.88 5.71 10.41
CA ARG A 113 -12.94 7.12 10.02
C ARG A 113 -11.89 7.96 10.71
N GLU A 114 -11.74 7.80 12.03
CA GLU A 114 -10.74 8.54 12.83
C GLU A 114 -9.32 8.39 12.26
N ILE A 115 -8.93 7.15 11.91
CA ILE A 115 -7.59 6.89 11.39
C ILE A 115 -7.44 7.34 9.92
N ALA A 116 -8.51 7.28 9.14
CA ALA A 116 -8.52 7.80 7.78
C ALA A 116 -8.39 9.33 7.76
N GLU A 117 -9.07 10.05 8.65
CA GLU A 117 -8.91 11.50 8.86
C GLU A 117 -7.47 11.85 9.30
N ALA A 118 -6.92 11.11 10.28
CA ALA A 118 -5.54 11.31 10.72
C ALA A 118 -4.51 11.17 9.58
N TRP A 119 -4.83 10.36 8.57
CA TRP A 119 -4.00 10.16 7.38
C TRP A 119 -4.39 11.06 6.19
N GLY A 120 -5.43 11.89 6.33
CA GLY A 120 -5.93 12.81 5.30
C GLY A 120 -6.61 12.11 4.12
N TYR A 121 -7.31 11.00 4.38
CA TYR A 121 -8.15 10.30 3.41
C TYR A 121 -9.65 10.61 3.55
N LEU A 122 -10.01 11.34 4.61
CA LEU A 122 -11.34 11.91 4.84
C LEU A 122 -11.18 13.40 5.16
#